data_AF-A0A7C5XQI1-F1
#
_entry.id   AF-A0A7C5XQI1-F1
#
_cell.length_a   1.000
_cell.length_b   1.000
_cell.length_c   1.000
_cell.angle_alpha   90.00
_cell.angle_beta   90.00
_cell.angle_gamma   90.00
#
_symmetry.space_group_name_H-M   'P 1'
#
loop_
_entity.id
_entity.type
_entity.pdbx_description
1 polymer ?
#
loop_
_entity_poly.entity_id
_entity_poly.type
_entity_poly.pdbx_seq_one_letter_code
_entity_poly.pdbx_strand_id
1 'polypeptide(L)'
;MDPHGPIVDPARAAAQAQAADLPLDGWYAEPVPAGEARALLRRLGAAGPGLAWPARLAEVIARAALERPWEAAWMNLRALAPDGRAAALAELVRGQLLVARRLRAGRAHLEVGFRLAVPHLDARGYLVLLRRHARLAALPLSEAPRPPAPLAALLAEAGVAARLAAAASRPRVPAPPDRCDTVG
;
A
#
# COMPACT_ATOMS: atom_id res chain seq x y z
N MET A 1 -3.40 -18.51 11.68
CA MET A 1 -3.39 -18.23 10.22
C MET A 1 -3.29 -16.72 10.07
N ASP A 2 -2.12 -16.21 9.69
CA ASP A 2 -1.82 -14.78 9.74
C ASP A 2 -2.67 -13.98 8.74
N PRO A 3 -3.52 -13.03 9.19
CA PRO A 3 -4.48 -12.32 8.32
C PRO A 3 -3.85 -11.20 7.47
N HIS A 4 -2.52 -11.15 7.37
CA HIS A 4 -1.78 -10.02 6.81
C HIS A 4 -1.33 -10.20 5.35
N GLY A 5 -1.53 -11.39 4.76
CA GLY A 5 -0.78 -11.78 3.56
C GLY A 5 0.72 -11.92 3.89
N PRO A 6 1.54 -12.49 3.01
CA PRO A 6 2.98 -12.52 3.26
C PRO A 6 3.49 -11.08 3.37
N ILE A 7 3.97 -10.69 4.55
CA ILE A 7 4.79 -9.49 4.72
C ILE A 7 6.09 -9.78 3.98
N VAL A 8 6.24 -9.14 2.83
CA VAL A 8 7.48 -9.22 2.08
C VAL A 8 8.49 -8.37 2.82
N ASP A 9 9.55 -8.99 3.31
CA ASP A 9 10.75 -8.33 3.85
C ASP A 9 11.19 -7.20 2.88
N PRO A 10 11.51 -5.97 3.36
CA PRO A 10 11.88 -4.84 2.51
C PRO A 10 13.04 -5.14 1.54
N ALA A 11 14.05 -5.91 1.97
CA ALA A 11 15.14 -6.35 1.09
C ALA A 11 14.62 -7.34 0.03
N ARG A 12 13.60 -8.11 0.39
CA ARG A 12 12.90 -9.06 -0.46
C ARG A 12 11.90 -8.38 -1.40
N ALA A 13 11.36 -7.20 -1.12
CA ALA A 13 10.44 -6.48 -2.03
C ALA A 13 11.19 -5.92 -3.26
N ALA A 14 12.38 -5.35 -3.03
CA ALA A 14 13.29 -4.90 -4.09
C ALA A 14 13.90 -6.07 -4.89
N ALA A 15 14.13 -7.21 -4.24
CA ALA A 15 14.60 -8.44 -4.88
C ALA A 15 13.45 -9.20 -5.60
N GLN A 16 12.23 -9.23 -5.05
CA GLN A 16 11.04 -9.82 -5.66
C GLN A 16 10.57 -9.02 -6.85
N ALA A 17 10.74 -7.69 -6.86
CA ALA A 17 10.54 -6.86 -8.05
C ALA A 17 11.34 -7.35 -9.28
N GLN A 18 12.36 -8.21 -9.09
CA GLN A 18 13.14 -8.85 -10.16
C GLN A 18 12.78 -10.34 -10.36
N ALA A 19 11.88 -10.90 -9.55
CA ALA A 19 11.40 -12.27 -9.70
C ALA A 19 10.44 -12.39 -10.89
N ALA A 20 10.47 -13.55 -11.56
CA ALA A 20 9.67 -13.82 -12.75
C ALA A 20 8.15 -13.80 -12.50
N ASP A 21 7.71 -14.02 -11.26
CA ASP A 21 6.31 -13.97 -10.87
C ASP A 21 6.08 -13.01 -9.69
N LEU A 22 5.48 -11.86 -10.00
CA LEU A 22 5.13 -10.82 -9.04
C LEU A 22 3.68 -10.97 -8.61
N PRO A 23 3.38 -11.38 -7.37
CA PRO A 23 2.01 -11.58 -6.91
C PRO A 23 1.22 -10.26 -6.86
N LEU A 24 -0.02 -10.27 -7.37
CA LEU A 24 -0.91 -9.11 -7.33
C LEU A 24 -1.37 -8.76 -5.90
N ASP A 25 -1.43 -9.73 -5.00
CA ASP A 25 -1.79 -9.54 -3.60
C ASP A 25 -0.60 -9.14 -2.70
N GLY A 26 0.59 -8.95 -3.29
CA GLY A 26 1.79 -8.46 -2.61
C GLY A 26 1.67 -7.01 -2.14
N TRP A 27 2.45 -6.66 -1.11
CA TRP A 27 2.68 -5.27 -0.69
C TRP A 27 4.11 -4.87 -1.04
N TYR A 28 4.26 -3.90 -1.95
CA TYR A 28 5.53 -3.49 -2.53
C TYR A 28 6.01 -2.12 -2.04
N ALA A 29 5.24 -1.49 -1.14
CA ALA A 29 5.57 -0.20 -0.54
C ALA A 29 6.14 -0.34 0.87
N GLU A 30 6.86 -1.43 1.12
CA GLU A 30 7.63 -1.60 2.35
C GLU A 30 8.83 -0.62 2.32
N PRO A 31 9.10 0.14 3.39
CA PRO A 31 10.20 1.10 3.39
C PRO A 31 11.54 0.44 3.10
N VAL A 32 12.18 0.85 2.00
CA VAL A 32 13.50 0.34 1.60
C VAL A 32 14.59 1.24 2.18
N PRO A 33 15.61 0.69 2.86
CA PRO A 33 16.77 1.48 3.31
C PRO A 33 17.44 2.22 2.14
N ALA A 34 17.81 3.48 2.36
CA ALA A 34 18.37 4.33 1.31
C ALA A 34 19.64 3.75 0.66
N GLY A 35 20.47 3.03 1.42
CA GLY A 35 21.65 2.34 0.88
C GLY A 35 21.29 1.28 -0.18
N GLU A 36 20.27 0.47 0.11
CA GLU A 36 19.78 -0.59 -0.78
C GLU A 36 19.10 -0.01 -2.01
N ALA A 37 18.25 1.00 -1.84
CA ALA A 37 17.60 1.67 -2.95
C ALA A 37 18.62 2.31 -3.92
N ARG A 38 19.68 2.95 -3.40
CA ARG A 38 20.78 3.47 -4.23
C ARG A 38 21.54 2.37 -4.95
N ALA A 39 21.84 1.26 -4.26
CA ALA A 39 22.53 0.13 -4.86
C ALA A 39 21.69 -0.50 -5.99
N LEU A 40 20.38 -0.62 -5.80
CA LEU A 40 19.45 -1.07 -6.82
C LEU A 40 19.44 -0.13 -8.04
N LEU A 41 19.30 1.18 -7.86
CA LEU A 41 19.32 2.13 -8.97
C LEU A 41 20.65 2.12 -9.74
N ARG A 42 21.79 1.95 -9.06
CA ARG A 42 23.09 1.80 -9.75
C ARG A 42 23.12 0.56 -10.64
N ARG A 43 22.64 -0.59 -10.14
CA ARG A 43 22.58 -1.84 -10.93
C ARG A 43 21.66 -1.69 -12.14
N LEU A 44 20.49 -1.08 -11.96
CA LEU A 44 19.53 -0.84 -13.04
C LEU A 44 20.06 0.14 -14.09
N GLY A 45 20.76 1.20 -13.67
CA GLY A 45 21.38 2.15 -14.59
C GLY A 45 22.49 1.53 -15.45
N ALA A 46 23.23 0.55 -14.92
CA ALA A 46 24.25 -0.17 -15.67
C ALA A 46 23.68 -1.13 -16.73
N ALA A 47 22.42 -1.55 -16.61
CA ALA A 47 21.77 -2.46 -17.56
C ALA A 47 21.27 -1.78 -18.84
N GLY A 48 21.30 -0.44 -18.92
CA GLY A 48 20.95 0.32 -20.12
C GLY A 48 19.44 0.46 -20.41
N PRO A 49 19.04 0.97 -21.59
CA PRO A 49 17.65 1.38 -21.88
C PRO A 49 16.66 0.22 -22.08
N GLY A 50 17.13 -1.04 -22.12
CA GLY A 50 16.33 -2.24 -22.39
C GLY A 50 15.79 -2.95 -21.15
N LEU A 51 15.62 -2.27 -20.01
CA LEU A 51 15.18 -2.89 -18.77
C LEU A 51 13.88 -3.71 -18.96
N ALA A 52 13.87 -4.95 -18.47
CA ALA A 52 12.65 -5.74 -18.42
C ALA A 52 11.58 -5.06 -17.52
N TRP A 53 10.31 -5.37 -17.74
CA TRP A 53 9.21 -4.76 -17.00
C TRP A 53 9.34 -4.88 -15.46
N PRO A 54 9.71 -6.04 -14.88
CA PRO A 54 9.94 -6.16 -13.43
C PRO A 54 11.06 -5.22 -12.93
N ALA A 55 12.14 -5.09 -13.70
CA ALA A 55 13.25 -4.19 -13.37
C ALA A 55 12.83 -2.71 -13.36
N ARG A 56 11.89 -2.31 -14.24
CA ARG A 56 11.28 -0.98 -14.22
C ARG A 56 10.39 -0.77 -12.99
N LEU A 57 9.67 -1.80 -12.55
CA LEU A 57 8.89 -1.73 -11.30
C LEU A 57 9.83 -1.51 -10.10
N ALA A 58 10.94 -2.25 -10.05
CA ALA A 58 11.98 -2.08 -9.05
C ALA A 58 12.58 -0.66 -9.06
N GLU A 59 12.78 -0.08 -10.25
CA GLU A 59 13.23 1.30 -10.39
C GLU A 59 12.26 2.31 -9.74
N VAL A 60 10.95 2.16 -10.00
CA VAL A 60 9.91 3.02 -9.42
C VAL A 60 9.94 2.95 -7.89
N ILE A 61 9.96 1.74 -7.33
CA ILE A 61 10.00 1.52 -5.88
C ILE A 61 11.27 2.16 -5.27
N ALA A 62 12.42 1.95 -5.89
CA ALA A 62 13.70 2.49 -5.40
C ALA A 62 13.75 4.02 -5.48
N ARG A 63 13.21 4.64 -6.53
CA ARG A 63 13.10 6.10 -6.64
C ARG A 63 12.18 6.68 -5.56
N ALA A 64 11.02 6.04 -5.36
CA ALA A 64 10.06 6.46 -4.33
C ALA A 64 10.67 6.37 -2.91
N ALA A 65 11.43 5.31 -2.62
CA ALA A 65 12.13 5.14 -1.34
C ALA A 65 13.21 6.21 -1.08
N LEU A 66 13.80 6.77 -2.14
CA LEU A 66 14.77 7.86 -2.07
C LEU A 66 14.14 9.25 -2.18
N GLU A 67 12.81 9.34 -2.17
CA GLU A 67 12.05 10.58 -2.37
C GLU A 67 12.44 11.33 -3.65
N ARG A 68 12.88 10.59 -4.67
CA ARG A 68 13.19 11.14 -5.99
C ARG A 68 11.92 11.18 -6.84
N PRO A 69 11.83 12.10 -7.83
CA PRO A 69 10.75 12.07 -8.81
C PRO A 69 10.64 10.67 -9.44
N TRP A 70 9.46 10.07 -9.35
CA TRP A 70 9.19 8.70 -9.77
C TRP A 70 7.94 8.58 -10.65
N GLU A 71 7.17 9.65 -10.79
CA GLU A 71 5.93 9.73 -11.57
C GLU A 71 6.20 9.43 -13.04
N ALA A 72 7.26 10.01 -13.61
CA ALA A 72 7.69 9.72 -14.99
C ALA A 72 8.10 8.25 -15.17
N ALA A 73 8.81 7.68 -14.19
CA ALA A 73 9.19 6.27 -14.21
C ALA A 73 7.96 5.36 -14.13
N TRP A 74 6.96 5.72 -13.32
CA TRP A 74 5.69 5.02 -13.23
C TRP A 74 4.87 5.13 -14.52
N MET A 75 4.81 6.30 -15.17
CA MET A 75 4.13 6.46 -16.46
C MET A 75 4.73 5.52 -17.52
N ASN A 76 6.06 5.47 -17.58
CA ASN A 76 6.78 4.55 -18.47
C ASN A 76 6.52 3.08 -18.12
N LEU A 77 6.54 2.72 -16.84
CA LEU A 77 6.22 1.37 -16.36
C LEU A 77 4.80 0.94 -16.81
N ARG A 78 3.83 1.83 -16.67
CA ARG A 78 2.44 1.58 -17.06
C ARG A 78 2.28 1.47 -18.57
N ALA A 79 2.92 2.35 -19.34
CA ALA A 79 2.87 2.35 -20.80
C ALA A 79 3.51 1.10 -21.41
N LEU A 80 4.50 0.53 -20.74
CA LEU A 80 5.25 -0.65 -21.18
C LEU A 80 4.75 -1.96 -20.53
N ALA A 81 3.58 -1.95 -19.90
CA ALA A 81 2.99 -3.14 -19.31
C ALA A 81 2.70 -4.19 -20.41
N PRO A 82 3.24 -5.41 -20.30
CA PRO A 82 3.07 -6.44 -21.33
C PRO A 82 1.63 -6.98 -21.43
N ASP A 83 0.86 -6.91 -20.34
CA ASP A 83 -0.49 -7.44 -20.25
C ASP A 83 -1.33 -6.69 -19.19
N GLY A 84 -2.61 -7.07 -19.07
CA GLY A 84 -3.53 -6.50 -18.08
C GLY A 84 -3.10 -6.76 -16.63
N ARG A 85 -2.44 -7.90 -16.36
CA ARG A 85 -1.95 -8.27 -15.02
C ARG A 85 -0.83 -7.33 -14.58
N ALA A 86 0.12 -7.04 -15.45
CA ALA A 86 1.19 -6.09 -15.22
C ALA A 86 0.66 -4.65 -15.07
N ALA A 87 -0.32 -4.26 -15.88
CA ALA A 87 -0.98 -2.96 -15.73
C ALA A 87 -1.69 -2.83 -14.37
N ALA A 88 -2.38 -3.87 -13.93
CA ALA A 88 -3.01 -3.93 -12.61
C ALA A 88 -1.97 -3.79 -11.48
N LEU A 89 -0.85 -4.51 -11.58
CA LEU A 89 0.22 -4.45 -10.61
C LEU A 89 0.87 -3.06 -10.53
N ALA A 90 1.16 -2.42 -11.67
CA ALA A 90 1.70 -1.06 -11.70
C ALA A 90 0.79 -0.05 -10.97
N GLU A 91 -0.52 -0.19 -11.15
CA GLU A 91 -1.52 0.67 -10.52
C GLU A 91 -1.64 0.40 -9.01
N LEU A 92 -1.63 -0.88 -8.61
CA LEU A 92 -1.59 -1.28 -7.20
C LEU A 92 -0.35 -0.73 -6.51
N VAL A 93 0.85 -0.91 -7.08
CA VAL A 93 2.10 -0.41 -6.48
C VAL A 93 2.08 1.11 -6.33
N ARG A 94 1.55 1.85 -7.32
CA ARG A 94 1.36 3.30 -7.17
C ARG A 94 0.48 3.65 -5.98
N GLY A 95 -0.67 2.99 -5.84
CA GLY A 95 -1.56 3.19 -4.70
C GLY A 95 -0.88 2.86 -3.37
N GLN A 96 -0.12 1.76 -3.32
CA GLN A 96 0.61 1.34 -2.12
C GLN A 96 1.69 2.35 -1.72
N LEU A 97 2.49 2.85 -2.67
CA LEU A 97 3.54 3.86 -2.41
C LEU A 97 2.95 5.16 -1.85
N LEU A 98 1.83 5.61 -2.42
CA LEU A 98 1.11 6.79 -1.95
C LEU A 98 0.53 6.57 -0.55
N VAL A 99 -0.11 5.42 -0.30
CA VAL A 99 -0.69 5.07 1.01
C VAL A 99 0.39 4.88 2.08
N ALA A 100 1.56 4.33 1.74
CA ALA A 100 2.69 4.23 2.67
C ALA A 100 3.15 5.59 3.18
N ARG A 101 3.01 6.63 2.35
CA ARG A 101 3.24 8.04 2.70
C ARG A 101 1.99 8.77 3.19
N ARG A 102 0.89 8.03 3.40
CA ARG A 102 -0.43 8.50 3.86
C ARG A 102 -1.05 9.58 2.97
N LEU A 103 -0.80 9.51 1.66
CA LEU A 103 -1.38 10.44 0.69
C LEU A 103 -2.79 10.01 0.27
N ARG A 104 -3.75 10.96 0.28
CA ARG A 104 -5.16 10.70 -0.08
C ARG A 104 -5.32 10.14 -1.49
N ALA A 105 -4.52 10.63 -2.44
CA ALA A 105 -4.52 10.16 -3.82
C ALA A 105 -4.28 8.63 -3.95
N GLY A 106 -3.58 8.01 -2.98
CA GLY A 106 -3.31 6.58 -2.99
C GLY A 106 -4.56 5.71 -2.98
N ARG A 107 -5.68 6.18 -2.41
CA ARG A 107 -6.92 5.40 -2.34
C ARG A 107 -7.52 5.13 -3.72
N ALA A 108 -7.60 6.16 -4.56
CA ALA A 108 -8.12 6.01 -5.92
C ALA A 108 -7.28 5.03 -6.75
N HIS A 109 -5.95 5.07 -6.61
CA HIS A 109 -5.06 4.13 -7.28
C HIS A 109 -5.21 2.70 -6.76
N LEU A 110 -5.39 2.49 -5.45
CA LEU A 110 -5.69 1.16 -4.91
C LEU A 110 -7.01 0.60 -5.43
N GLU A 111 -8.06 1.43 -5.55
CA GLU A 111 -9.35 1.02 -6.10
C GLU A 111 -9.26 0.68 -7.60
N VAL A 112 -8.59 1.52 -8.40
CA VAL A 112 -8.38 1.26 -9.83
C VAL A 112 -7.55 -0.01 -10.01
N GLY A 113 -6.43 -0.14 -9.29
CA GLY A 113 -5.57 -1.32 -9.34
C GLY A 113 -6.29 -2.59 -8.91
N PHE A 114 -7.14 -2.52 -7.88
CA PHE A 114 -7.97 -3.65 -7.47
C PHE A 114 -8.92 -4.10 -8.58
N ARG A 115 -9.66 -3.18 -9.20
CA ARG A 115 -10.58 -3.51 -10.31
C ARG A 115 -9.86 -4.14 -11.49
N LEU A 116 -8.68 -3.62 -11.84
CA LEU A 116 -7.84 -4.19 -12.89
C LEU A 116 -7.29 -5.58 -12.51
N ALA A 117 -7.05 -5.83 -11.23
CA ALA A 117 -6.51 -7.10 -10.74
C ALA A 117 -7.55 -8.22 -10.66
N VAL A 118 -8.84 -7.91 -10.44
CA VAL A 118 -9.91 -8.93 -10.24
C VAL A 118 -9.88 -10.08 -11.26
N PRO A 119 -9.78 -9.83 -12.59
CA PRO A 119 -9.78 -10.91 -13.58
C PRO A 119 -8.56 -11.85 -13.51
N HIS A 120 -7.51 -11.43 -12.81
CA HIS A 120 -6.21 -12.11 -12.75
C HIS A 120 -5.92 -12.75 -11.38
N LEU A 121 -6.82 -12.57 -10.41
CA LEU A 121 -6.66 -13.07 -9.05
C LEU A 121 -7.33 -14.44 -8.90
N ASP A 122 -6.67 -15.34 -8.18
CA ASP A 122 -7.35 -16.49 -7.60
C ASP A 122 -8.21 -16.05 -6.40
N ALA A 123 -9.04 -16.97 -5.88
CA ALA A 123 -9.94 -16.68 -4.76
C ALA A 123 -9.17 -16.20 -3.51
N ARG A 124 -7.97 -16.74 -3.28
CA ARG A 124 -7.13 -16.38 -2.14
C ARG A 124 -6.61 -14.95 -2.27
N GLY A 125 -5.99 -14.60 -3.39
CA GLY A 125 -5.43 -13.29 -3.66
C GLY A 125 -6.51 -12.21 -3.66
N TYR A 126 -7.70 -12.51 -4.20
CA TYR A 126 -8.87 -11.64 -4.13
C TYR A 126 -9.24 -11.29 -2.68
N LEU A 127 -9.38 -12.31 -1.81
CA LEU A 127 -9.74 -12.10 -0.41
C LEU A 127 -8.65 -11.35 0.37
N VAL A 128 -7.37 -11.62 0.08
CA VAL A 128 -6.25 -10.91 0.71
C VAL A 128 -6.29 -9.42 0.37
N LEU A 129 -6.42 -9.07 -0.91
CA LEU A 129 -6.50 -7.68 -1.35
C LEU A 129 -7.74 -6.98 -0.81
N LEU A 130 -8.91 -7.61 -0.92
CA LEU A 130 -10.18 -7.05 -0.44
C LEU A 130 -10.09 -6.71 1.05
N ARG A 131 -9.61 -7.65 1.88
CA ARG A 131 -9.46 -7.43 3.33
C ARG A 131 -8.44 -6.35 3.64
N ARG A 132 -7.31 -6.30 2.93
CA ARG A 132 -6.29 -5.26 3.11
C ARG A 132 -6.86 -3.88 2.79
N HIS A 133 -7.54 -3.74 1.65
CA HIS A 133 -8.13 -2.47 1.22
C HIS A 133 -9.23 -2.02 2.18
N ALA A 134 -10.10 -2.93 2.62
CA ALA A 134 -11.12 -2.62 3.62
C ALA A 134 -10.52 -2.12 4.95
N ARG A 135 -9.43 -2.72 5.42
CA ARG A 135 -8.73 -2.25 6.63
C ARG A 135 -8.09 -0.88 6.42
N LEU A 136 -7.43 -0.67 5.29
CA LEU A 136 -6.79 0.61 4.95
C LEU A 136 -7.80 1.74 4.66
N ALA A 137 -9.07 1.43 4.42
CA ALA A 137 -10.12 2.43 4.23
C ALA A 137 -10.35 3.33 5.47
N ALA A 138 -9.99 2.85 6.67
CA ALA A 138 -10.04 3.63 7.89
C ALA A 138 -8.76 4.45 8.17
N LEU A 139 -7.69 4.29 7.37
CA LEU A 139 -6.44 5.01 7.56
C LEU A 139 -6.66 6.52 7.33
N PRO A 140 -6.24 7.39 8.27
CA PRO A 140 -6.21 8.83 8.05
C PRO A 140 -5.18 9.19 6.97
N LEU A 141 -5.65 9.84 5.90
CA LEU A 141 -4.83 10.28 4.77
C LEU A 141 -4.78 11.82 4.70
N SER A 142 -3.70 12.36 4.14
CA SER A 142 -3.44 13.80 3.98
C SER A 142 -3.08 14.16 2.54
N GLU A 143 -3.04 15.47 2.25
CA GLU A 143 -2.49 15.99 0.99
C GLU A 143 -0.97 16.14 1.03
N ALA A 144 -0.40 16.36 2.22
CA ALA A 144 1.05 16.42 2.42
C ALA A 144 1.63 15.02 2.68
N PRO A 145 2.80 14.70 2.10
CA PRO A 145 3.43 13.39 2.30
C PRO A 145 3.97 13.26 3.73
N ARG A 146 3.82 12.08 4.33
CA ARG A 146 4.49 11.66 5.57
C ARG A 146 5.63 10.68 5.23
N PRO A 147 6.59 10.46 6.16
CA PRO A 147 7.59 9.41 6.00
C PRO A 147 6.92 8.06 5.70
N PRO A 148 7.46 7.26 4.76
CA PRO A 148 6.89 5.98 4.40
C PRO A 148 6.85 5.05 5.62
N ALA A 149 5.71 4.38 5.82
CA ALA A 149 5.53 3.45 6.93
C ALA A 149 5.30 2.01 6.45
N PRO A 150 5.75 1.01 7.24
CA PRO A 150 5.55 -0.40 6.93
C PRO A 150 4.06 -0.77 6.96
N LEU A 151 3.65 -1.78 6.18
CA LEU A 151 2.23 -2.16 6.10
C LEU A 151 1.62 -2.46 7.47
N ALA A 152 2.38 -3.14 8.35
CA ALA A 152 1.94 -3.48 9.70
C ALA A 152 1.57 -2.23 10.51
N ALA A 153 2.38 -1.16 10.44
CA ALA A 153 2.10 0.10 11.13
C ALA A 153 0.87 0.81 10.55
N LEU A 154 0.71 0.81 9.21
CA LEU A 154 -0.47 1.39 8.56
C LEU A 154 -1.76 0.67 8.96
N LEU A 155 -1.73 -0.67 9.01
CA LEU A 155 -2.88 -1.46 9.43
C LEU A 155 -3.21 -1.27 10.92
N ALA A 156 -2.20 -1.05 11.77
CA ALA A 156 -2.40 -0.73 13.18
C ALA A 156 -3.04 0.66 13.35
N GLU A 157 -2.53 1.67 12.65
CA GLU A 157 -3.08 3.04 12.65
C GLU A 157 -4.52 3.06 12.16
N ALA A 158 -4.81 2.40 11.03
CA ALA A 158 -6.17 2.27 10.51
C ALA A 158 -7.12 1.55 11.49
N GLY A 159 -6.62 0.54 12.20
CA GLY A 159 -7.37 -0.16 13.25
C GLY A 159 -7.71 0.74 14.45
N VAL A 160 -6.77 1.59 14.87
CA VAL A 160 -7.02 2.60 15.92
C VAL A 160 -8.08 3.61 15.45
N ALA A 161 -7.93 4.15 14.24
CA ALA A 161 -8.87 5.11 13.67
C ALA A 161 -10.30 4.54 13.56
N ALA A 162 -10.45 3.29 13.09
CA ALA A 162 -11.74 2.62 13.02
C ALA A 162 -12.41 2.48 14.40
N ARG A 163 -11.65 2.13 15.45
CA ARG A 163 -12.18 2.02 16.82
C ARG A 163 -12.64 3.36 17.39
N LEU A 164 -11.88 4.44 17.14
CA LEU A 164 -12.26 5.77 17.58
C LEU A 164 -13.54 6.25 16.89
N ALA A 165 -13.67 6.02 15.59
CA ALA A 165 -14.90 6.33 14.85
C ALA A 165 -16.10 5.55 15.40
N ALA A 166 -15.94 4.24 15.64
CA ALA A 166 -17.01 3.41 16.20
C ALA A 166 -17.42 3.84 17.62
N ALA A 167 -16.47 4.27 18.45
CA ALA A 167 -16.77 4.79 19.79
C ALA A 167 -17.52 6.12 19.76
N ALA A 168 -17.17 7.02 18.82
CA ALA A 168 -17.83 8.31 18.64
C ALA A 168 -19.28 8.17 18.12
N SER A 169 -19.57 7.13 17.33
CA SER A 169 -20.91 6.88 16.80
C SER A 169 -21.85 6.13 17.76
N ARG A 170 -21.39 5.71 18.94
CA ARG A 170 -22.27 5.06 19.94
C ARG A 170 -23.20 6.11 20.57
N PRO A 171 -24.52 5.88 20.60
CA PRO A 171 -25.43 6.78 21.30
C PRO A 171 -25.06 6.82 22.79
N ARG A 172 -24.85 8.02 23.31
CA ARG A 172 -24.73 8.27 24.75
C ARG A 172 -26.08 7.89 25.36
N VAL A 173 -26.15 6.76 26.05
CA VAL A 173 -27.31 6.43 26.89
C VAL A 173 -27.37 7.56 27.95
N PRO A 174 -28.46 8.35 28.01
CA PRO A 174 -28.59 9.36 29.05
C PRO A 174 -28.55 8.65 30.40
N ALA A 175 -27.73 9.18 31.32
CA ALA A 175 -27.67 8.66 32.68
C ALA A 175 -29.10 8.62 33.25
N PRO A 176 -29.49 7.52 33.94
CA PRO A 176 -30.78 7.50 34.61
C PRO A 176 -30.84 8.68 35.57
N PRO A 177 -31.99 9.37 35.69
CA PRO A 177 -32.11 10.53 36.56
C PRO A 177 -31.75 10.13 37.98
N ASP A 178 -30.80 10.88 38.54
CA ASP A 178 -30.36 10.77 39.92
C ASP A 178 -31.58 10.93 40.81
N ARG A 179 -32.08 9.82 41.37
CA ARG A 179 -33.08 9.87 42.42
C ARG A 179 -32.33 10.31 43.66
N CYS A 180 -32.20 11.62 43.84
CA CYS A 180 -31.84 12.18 45.13
C CYS A 180 -32.90 11.72 46.13
N ASP A 181 -32.48 10.82 47.01
CA ASP A 181 -33.16 10.46 48.24
C ASP A 181 -33.44 11.73 49.05
N THR A 182 -34.69 12.21 49.06
CA THR A 182 -35.17 13.10 50.12
C THR A 182 -35.54 12.23 51.32
N VAL A 183 -34.64 12.14 52.29
CA VAL A 183 -34.94 11.69 53.65
C VAL A 183 -34.42 12.74 54.65
N GLY A 184 -35.32 13.25 55.49
CA GLY A 184 -35.02 14.08 56.65
C GLY A 184 -35.79 15.38 56.68
#